data_AF-A0A0H2R3T9-F1
#
_entry.id   AF-A0A0H2R3T9-F1
#
_cell.length_a   1.000
_cell.length_b   1.000
_cell.length_c   1.000
_cell.angle_alpha   90.00
_cell.angle_beta   90.00
_cell.angle_gamma   90.00
#
_symmetry.space_group_name_H-M   'P 1'
#
loop_
_entity.id
_entity.type
_entity.pdbx_description
1 polymer ?
#
loop_
_entity_poly.entity_id
_entity_poly.type
_entity_poly.pdbx_seq_one_letter_code
_entity_poly.pdbx_strand_id
1 'polypeptide(L)'
;MALREPTVRIRELGDDHVNFVLENVDLAFANSVRRVVMADLPTVAIDEVEMESNMSVLPDEYIAHRLGMIPLNSMNCDESMRYARDCKCMKYCELCSLILKLDVQCHESGSMDITSNMLDLIPHDVMRQEGPDPSDEQLMTDELSRRREGFGLPVSKSSGEPVLICKLAKGQELKLRGIVRKGIAKEHAKWSPCSAVSFEYDPHNRLRHTSYWFEDNIKDEWPLSRNAEEEEPVGDDEAFDFNAKPEKFYFNVETVGSVSPEEVIMKGLQELQTKLANLMLSLKPDTDAALAANDELPGAEMNGHVAPMRNAGGGNEWSQPNGSWGAGAASPRANASGWGGGGGGNGSPAWGGQGNTGGAWGSGGGSGGGWGGGGGGQSPSRNNQGGWGNNSPSHTASGWNVS
;
A
#
# COMPACT_ATOMS: atom_id res chain seq x y z
N MET A 1 27.88 9.85 21.30
CA MET A 1 26.88 8.86 20.89
C MET A 1 27.46 8.14 19.69
N ALA A 2 27.85 6.87 19.83
CA ALA A 2 28.34 6.12 18.68
C ALA A 2 27.15 5.86 17.74
N LEU A 3 27.25 6.31 16.50
CA LEU A 3 26.34 5.87 15.44
C LEU A 3 26.66 4.40 15.21
N ARG A 4 25.84 3.50 15.78
CA ARG A 4 25.91 2.09 15.43
C ARG A 4 25.27 1.95 14.06
N GLU A 5 25.97 1.32 13.13
CA GLU A 5 25.46 1.09 11.78
C GLU A 5 24.38 0.00 11.83
N PRO A 6 23.25 0.14 11.11
CA PRO A 6 22.23 -0.90 11.05
C PRO A 6 22.81 -2.22 10.55
N THR A 7 22.55 -3.31 11.26
CA THR A 7 23.02 -4.65 10.90
C THR A 7 21.86 -5.57 10.58
N VAL A 8 21.99 -6.36 9.50
CA VAL A 8 20.98 -7.33 9.05
C VAL A 8 21.58 -8.73 9.05
N ARG A 9 20.92 -9.66 9.73
CA ARG A 9 21.25 -11.10 9.70
C ARG A 9 20.05 -11.87 9.17
N ILE A 10 20.16 -12.36 7.93
CA ILE A 10 19.18 -13.29 7.36
C ILE A 10 19.33 -14.64 8.08
N ARG A 11 18.22 -15.20 8.55
CA ARG A 11 18.15 -16.57 9.08
C ARG A 11 17.75 -17.56 7.98
N GLU A 12 16.75 -17.18 7.19
CA GLU A 12 16.12 -18.03 6.18
C GLU A 12 15.56 -17.15 5.05
N LEU A 13 15.70 -17.63 3.82
CA LEU A 13 15.19 -17.01 2.61
C LEU A 13 14.59 -18.14 1.76
N GLY A 14 13.26 -18.15 1.64
CA GLY A 14 12.51 -19.01 0.75
C GLY A 14 12.05 -18.27 -0.51
N ASP A 15 11.29 -18.96 -1.35
CA ASP A 15 10.71 -18.38 -2.57
C ASP A 15 9.58 -17.37 -2.25
N ASP A 16 8.90 -17.57 -1.12
CA ASP A 16 7.71 -16.84 -0.66
C ASP A 16 7.92 -16.04 0.63
N HIS A 17 9.01 -16.24 1.37
CA HIS A 17 9.26 -15.53 2.61
C HIS A 17 10.74 -15.22 2.90
N VAL A 18 10.98 -14.22 3.76
CA VAL A 18 12.31 -13.89 4.28
C VAL A 18 12.25 -13.60 5.78
N ASN A 19 13.05 -14.36 6.55
CA ASN A 19 13.16 -14.32 8.00
C ASN A 19 14.53 -13.75 8.36
N PHE A 20 14.55 -12.56 8.98
CA PHE A 20 15.79 -11.84 9.28
C PHE A 20 15.70 -11.08 10.60
N VAL A 21 16.88 -10.81 11.16
CA VAL A 21 17.05 -9.98 12.35
C VAL A 21 17.64 -8.65 11.91
N LEU A 22 17.00 -7.56 12.33
CA LEU A 22 17.46 -6.18 12.15
C LEU A 22 17.93 -5.65 13.50
N GLU A 23 19.20 -5.26 13.56
CA GLU A 23 19.90 -4.83 14.77
C GLU A 23 20.45 -3.41 14.61
N ASN A 24 20.71 -2.74 15.73
CA ASN A 24 21.27 -1.39 15.79
C ASN A 24 20.40 -0.29 15.12
N VAL A 25 19.08 -0.47 15.14
CA VAL A 25 18.09 0.53 14.71
C VAL A 25 17.15 0.91 15.86
N ASP A 26 16.37 1.96 15.68
CA ASP A 26 15.28 2.31 16.57
C ASP A 26 13.95 1.64 16.15
N LEU A 27 13.04 1.49 17.12
CA LEU A 27 11.70 0.93 16.91
C LEU A 27 10.88 1.72 15.87
N ALA A 28 11.08 3.03 15.74
CA ALA A 28 10.32 3.83 14.78
C ALA A 28 10.82 3.59 13.34
N PHE A 29 12.13 3.45 13.11
CA PHE A 29 12.68 3.00 11.84
C PHE A 29 12.22 1.57 11.49
N ALA A 30 12.36 0.62 12.41
CA ALA A 30 11.95 -0.77 12.17
C ALA A 30 10.45 -0.89 11.81
N ASN A 31 9.58 -0.20 12.56
CA ASN A 31 8.15 -0.14 12.23
C ASN A 31 7.86 0.66 10.94
N SER A 32 8.69 1.63 10.58
CA SER A 32 8.54 2.35 9.29
C SER A 32 8.85 1.43 8.12
N VAL A 33 9.93 0.64 8.18
CA VAL A 33 10.25 -0.40 7.18
C VAL A 33 9.07 -1.37 7.06
N ARG A 34 8.57 -1.91 8.17
CA ARG A 34 7.38 -2.78 8.21
C ARG A 34 6.18 -2.19 7.48
N ARG A 35 5.87 -0.91 7.70
CA ARG A 35 4.71 -0.24 7.09
C ARG A 35 4.92 0.02 5.60
N VAL A 36 6.14 0.33 5.17
CA VAL A 36 6.45 0.59 3.76
C VAL A 36 6.34 -0.69 2.92
N VAL A 37 6.95 -1.81 3.37
CA VAL A 37 6.88 -3.09 2.63
C VAL A 37 5.44 -3.61 2.46
N MET A 38 4.57 -3.36 3.44
CA MET A 38 3.16 -3.78 3.36
C MET A 38 2.30 -2.91 2.43
N ALA A 39 2.52 -1.59 2.39
CA ALA A 39 1.49 -0.66 1.94
C ALA A 39 1.92 0.36 0.87
N ASP A 40 3.22 0.56 0.68
CA ASP A 40 3.77 1.63 -0.14
C ASP A 40 4.50 1.14 -1.40
N LEU A 41 4.71 -0.17 -1.52
CA LEU A 41 5.34 -0.77 -2.70
C LEU A 41 4.37 -0.78 -3.90
N PRO A 42 4.81 -0.36 -5.10
CA PRO A 42 4.00 -0.43 -6.30
C PRO A 42 3.88 -1.87 -6.80
N THR A 43 2.66 -2.29 -7.11
CA THR A 43 2.37 -3.57 -7.78
C THR A 43 1.34 -3.36 -8.90
N VAL A 44 1.08 -4.39 -9.70
CA VAL A 44 0.03 -4.36 -10.73
C VAL A 44 -1.13 -5.29 -10.38
N ALA A 45 -2.35 -4.82 -10.60
CA ALA A 45 -3.58 -5.60 -10.40
C ALA A 45 -4.64 -5.16 -11.41
N ILE A 46 -5.66 -5.99 -11.63
CA ILE A 46 -6.83 -5.62 -12.45
C ILE A 46 -7.60 -4.50 -11.72
N ASP A 47 -7.88 -3.41 -12.43
CA ASP A 47 -8.51 -2.21 -11.87
C ASP A 47 -9.85 -1.87 -12.53
N GLU A 48 -9.93 -1.99 -13.85
CA GLU A 48 -11.20 -1.89 -14.59
C GLU A 48 -11.49 -3.25 -15.25
N VAL A 49 -12.77 -3.63 -15.31
CA VAL A 49 -13.23 -4.84 -16.00
C VAL A 49 -14.34 -4.46 -16.96
N GLU A 50 -14.08 -4.61 -18.26
CA GLU A 50 -15.07 -4.44 -19.33
C GLU A 50 -15.72 -5.79 -19.60
N MET A 51 -16.97 -5.98 -19.17
CA MET A 51 -17.77 -7.18 -19.46
C MET A 51 -18.37 -7.09 -20.86
N GLU A 52 -18.13 -8.11 -21.70
CA GLU A 52 -18.77 -8.26 -23.01
C GLU A 52 -19.98 -9.20 -22.93
N SER A 53 -19.83 -10.31 -22.21
CA SER A 53 -20.92 -11.27 -21.94
C SER A 53 -20.66 -11.99 -20.62
N ASN A 54 -21.67 -12.02 -19.75
CA ASN A 54 -21.68 -12.85 -18.55
C ASN A 54 -22.98 -13.64 -18.51
N MET A 55 -22.90 -14.93 -18.85
CA MET A 55 -23.99 -15.88 -18.69
C MET A 55 -23.78 -16.80 -17.48
N SER A 56 -22.82 -16.49 -16.60
CA SER A 56 -22.54 -17.26 -15.39
C SER A 56 -23.61 -17.05 -14.31
N VAL A 57 -23.47 -17.75 -13.18
CA VAL A 57 -24.36 -17.60 -12.01
C VAL A 57 -23.96 -16.41 -11.12
N LEU A 58 -22.76 -15.84 -11.32
CA LEU A 58 -22.23 -14.75 -10.50
C LEU A 58 -22.48 -13.40 -11.18
N PRO A 59 -22.89 -12.34 -10.44
CA PRO A 59 -23.07 -11.01 -11.01
C PRO A 59 -21.72 -10.36 -11.32
N ASP A 60 -21.75 -9.37 -12.22
CA ASP A 60 -20.56 -8.78 -12.84
C ASP A 60 -19.57 -8.21 -11.82
N GLU A 61 -20.08 -7.48 -10.82
CA GLU A 61 -19.28 -6.86 -9.77
C GLU A 61 -18.60 -7.89 -8.86
N TYR A 62 -19.20 -9.08 -8.70
CA TYR A 62 -18.61 -10.16 -7.92
C TYR A 62 -17.44 -10.78 -8.68
N ILE A 63 -17.58 -11.02 -9.99
CA ILE A 63 -16.47 -11.50 -10.84
C ILE A 63 -15.37 -10.44 -10.91
N ALA A 64 -15.72 -9.17 -11.11
CA ALA A 64 -14.76 -8.06 -11.18
C ALA A 64 -13.96 -7.91 -9.87
N HIS A 65 -14.61 -8.02 -8.71
CA HIS A 65 -13.93 -8.02 -7.42
C HIS A 65 -12.94 -9.19 -7.29
N ARG A 66 -13.33 -10.40 -7.70
CA ARG A 66 -12.43 -11.57 -7.68
C ARG A 66 -11.25 -11.43 -8.64
N LEU A 67 -11.48 -10.91 -9.84
CA LEU A 67 -10.42 -10.59 -10.82
C LEU A 67 -9.41 -9.58 -10.25
N GLY A 68 -9.90 -8.53 -9.57
CA GLY A 68 -9.06 -7.54 -8.91
C GLY A 68 -8.13 -8.13 -7.83
N MET A 69 -8.50 -9.26 -7.22
CA MET A 69 -7.72 -9.94 -6.18
C MET A 69 -6.80 -11.06 -6.70
N ILE A 70 -6.69 -11.27 -8.03
CA ILE A 70 -5.75 -12.23 -8.60
C ILE A 70 -4.33 -11.63 -8.56
N PRO A 71 -3.34 -12.29 -7.93
CA PRO A 71 -1.97 -11.80 -7.92
C PRO A 71 -1.36 -11.88 -9.32
N LEU A 72 -0.87 -10.75 -9.80
CA LEU A 72 -0.14 -10.63 -11.07
C LEU A 72 1.36 -10.42 -10.78
N ASN A 73 2.21 -11.03 -11.61
CA ASN A 73 3.65 -10.82 -11.54
C ASN A 73 3.97 -9.33 -11.72
N SER A 74 4.56 -8.74 -10.68
CA SER A 74 4.81 -7.32 -10.49
C SER A 74 6.31 -7.04 -10.29
N MET A 75 7.20 -7.96 -10.67
CA MET A 75 8.65 -7.78 -10.53
C MET A 75 9.13 -6.53 -11.30
N ASN A 76 9.91 -5.68 -10.65
CA ASN A 76 10.38 -4.39 -11.14
C ASN A 76 9.26 -3.40 -11.56
N CYS A 77 8.09 -3.45 -10.89
CA CYS A 77 6.91 -2.63 -11.24
C CYS A 77 7.14 -1.11 -11.18
N ASP A 78 8.07 -0.64 -10.34
CA ASP A 78 8.42 0.78 -10.23
C ASP A 78 8.96 1.33 -11.56
N GLU A 79 9.80 0.59 -12.26
CA GLU A 79 10.40 0.94 -13.55
C GLU A 79 9.62 0.43 -14.77
N SER A 80 8.93 -0.71 -14.64
CA SER A 80 8.29 -1.45 -15.75
C SER A 80 6.96 -0.86 -16.24
N MET A 81 6.33 0.01 -15.45
CA MET A 81 5.06 0.64 -15.81
C MET A 81 4.91 2.00 -15.14
N ARG A 82 4.35 2.97 -15.86
CA ARG A 82 3.98 4.29 -15.33
C ARG A 82 2.66 4.21 -14.56
N TYR A 83 2.44 5.08 -13.58
CA TYR A 83 1.08 5.26 -13.03
C TYR A 83 0.16 5.89 -14.10
N ALA A 84 -1.12 5.51 -14.09
CA ALA A 84 -2.11 6.05 -15.03
C ALA A 84 -2.24 7.58 -14.93
N ARG A 85 -2.26 8.11 -13.69
CA ARG A 85 -2.30 9.55 -13.37
C ARG A 85 -1.10 10.36 -13.88
N ASP A 86 0.04 9.72 -14.08
CA ASP A 86 1.28 10.37 -14.54
C ASP A 86 1.48 10.18 -16.06
N CYS A 87 0.56 9.47 -16.72
CA CYS A 87 0.63 9.20 -18.15
C CYS A 87 -0.09 10.28 -18.97
N LYS A 88 0.46 10.61 -20.14
CA LYS A 88 -0.12 11.60 -21.07
C LYS A 88 -1.26 11.05 -21.95
N CYS A 89 -1.69 9.81 -21.76
CA CYS A 89 -2.73 9.17 -22.57
C CYS A 89 -4.16 9.51 -22.08
N MET A 90 -5.15 9.47 -22.97
CA MET A 90 -6.54 9.83 -22.65
C MET A 90 -7.31 8.80 -21.79
N LYS A 91 -7.00 7.49 -21.88
CA LYS A 91 -7.69 6.41 -21.12
C LYS A 91 -6.70 5.40 -20.55
N TYR A 92 -5.95 4.77 -21.45
CA TYR A 92 -4.86 3.84 -21.13
C TYR A 92 -3.94 3.67 -22.35
N CYS A 93 -2.72 3.19 -22.14
CA CYS A 93 -1.78 2.79 -23.19
C CYS A 93 -0.79 1.73 -22.70
N GLU A 94 0.04 1.22 -23.60
CA GLU A 94 1.06 0.19 -23.34
C GLU A 94 2.02 0.54 -22.18
N LEU A 95 2.28 1.82 -21.90
CA LEU A 95 3.20 2.28 -20.85
C LEU A 95 2.57 2.35 -19.44
N CYS A 96 1.24 2.46 -19.33
CA CYS A 96 0.55 2.70 -18.06
C CYS A 96 -0.51 1.63 -17.70
N SER A 97 -0.64 0.60 -18.55
CA SER A 97 -1.60 -0.47 -18.38
C SER A 97 -1.19 -1.74 -19.14
N LEU A 98 -1.83 -2.85 -18.82
CA LEU A 98 -1.85 -4.09 -19.60
C LEU A 98 -3.30 -4.54 -19.77
N ILE A 99 -3.60 -5.36 -20.77
CA ILE A 99 -4.97 -5.87 -21.02
C ILE A 99 -4.96 -7.39 -20.97
N LEU A 100 -5.68 -7.95 -19.99
CA LEU A 100 -5.94 -9.38 -19.88
C LEU A 100 -7.32 -9.69 -20.46
N LYS A 101 -7.42 -10.63 -21.40
CA LYS A 101 -8.68 -11.12 -21.95
C LYS A 101 -9.05 -12.45 -21.30
N LEU A 102 -10.34 -12.66 -21.03
CA LEU A 102 -10.93 -13.96 -20.74
C LEU A 102 -12.10 -14.18 -21.72
N ASP A 103 -12.09 -15.30 -22.43
CA ASP A 103 -13.09 -15.65 -23.44
C ASP A 103 -13.32 -17.16 -23.38
N VAL A 104 -14.35 -17.57 -22.65
CA VAL A 104 -14.59 -18.99 -22.30
C VAL A 104 -16.08 -19.33 -22.41
N GLN A 105 -16.36 -20.53 -22.93
CA GLN A 105 -17.72 -21.08 -23.03
C GLN A 105 -17.72 -22.57 -22.69
N CYS A 106 -18.64 -22.99 -21.81
CA CYS A 106 -18.79 -24.39 -21.44
C CYS A 106 -19.68 -25.13 -22.46
N HIS A 107 -19.08 -25.96 -23.31
CA HIS A 107 -19.83 -26.77 -24.29
C HIS A 107 -20.24 -28.16 -23.78
N GLU A 108 -19.55 -28.66 -22.76
CA GLU A 108 -19.74 -30.00 -22.19
C GLU A 108 -20.92 -30.03 -21.20
N SER A 109 -21.43 -31.22 -20.86
CA SER A 109 -22.51 -31.37 -19.86
C SER A 109 -22.06 -31.28 -18.40
N GLY A 110 -20.76 -31.09 -18.15
CA GLY A 110 -20.18 -30.94 -16.82
C GLY A 110 -20.16 -29.49 -16.32
N SER A 111 -19.51 -29.29 -15.17
CA SER A 111 -19.06 -27.98 -14.70
C SER A 111 -17.66 -27.72 -15.22
N MET A 112 -17.46 -26.59 -15.91
CA MET A 112 -16.15 -26.10 -16.31
C MET A 112 -15.63 -25.10 -15.27
N ASP A 113 -14.46 -25.38 -14.71
CA ASP A 113 -13.79 -24.51 -13.74
C ASP A 113 -12.98 -23.44 -14.47
N ILE A 114 -13.34 -22.17 -14.27
CA ILE A 114 -12.67 -21.03 -14.92
C ILE A 114 -11.64 -20.46 -13.96
N THR A 115 -10.38 -20.40 -14.40
CA THR A 115 -9.24 -20.10 -13.52
C THR A 115 -8.37 -18.97 -14.05
N SER A 116 -7.52 -18.40 -13.19
CA SER A 116 -6.56 -17.34 -13.55
C SER A 116 -5.68 -17.70 -14.74
N ASN A 117 -5.34 -18.98 -14.95
CA ASN A 117 -4.50 -19.38 -16.09
C ASN A 117 -5.20 -19.26 -17.45
N MET A 118 -6.51 -19.01 -17.49
CA MET A 118 -7.29 -18.69 -18.70
C MET A 118 -7.29 -17.19 -19.04
N LEU A 119 -6.62 -16.34 -18.24
CA LEU A 119 -6.43 -14.92 -18.56
C LEU A 119 -5.22 -14.74 -19.47
N ASP A 120 -5.44 -14.29 -20.70
CA ASP A 120 -4.39 -14.09 -21.70
C ASP A 120 -4.08 -12.60 -21.91
N LEU A 121 -2.79 -12.28 -21.88
CA LEU A 121 -2.30 -10.93 -22.17
C LEU A 121 -2.47 -10.66 -23.68
N ILE A 122 -3.30 -9.69 -24.01
CA ILE A 122 -3.49 -9.21 -25.38
C ILE A 122 -2.77 -7.87 -25.58
N PRO A 123 -2.26 -7.58 -26.79
CA PRO A 123 -1.78 -6.24 -27.10
C PRO A 123 -2.93 -5.23 -27.00
N HIS A 124 -2.59 -3.96 -26.81
CA HIS A 124 -3.56 -2.88 -26.89
C HIS A 124 -4.19 -2.83 -28.28
N ASP A 125 -5.51 -2.63 -28.37
CA ASP A 125 -6.16 -2.35 -29.64
C ASP A 125 -5.51 -1.09 -30.23
N VAL A 126 -4.93 -1.23 -31.42
CA VAL A 126 -4.05 -0.21 -32.02
C VAL A 126 -4.88 0.96 -32.57
N MET A 127 -5.49 1.73 -31.67
CA MET A 127 -6.26 2.95 -31.94
C MET A 127 -5.43 4.21 -31.64
N ARG A 128 -4.14 4.19 -31.98
CA ARG A 128 -3.36 5.42 -32.18
C ARG A 128 -3.92 6.12 -33.42
N GLN A 129 -4.79 7.11 -33.23
CA GLN A 129 -5.19 8.00 -34.32
C GLN A 129 -4.02 8.84 -34.85
N GLU A 130 -2.99 9.03 -34.03
CA GLU A 130 -1.72 9.64 -34.41
C GLU A 130 -0.57 8.77 -33.89
N GLY A 131 0.47 8.57 -34.71
CA GLY A 131 1.68 7.83 -34.33
C GLY A 131 2.46 8.56 -33.21
N PRO A 132 3.33 7.85 -32.46
CA PRO A 132 4.27 8.56 -31.58
C PRO A 132 5.21 9.42 -32.42
N ASP A 133 5.75 10.48 -31.80
CA ASP A 133 6.97 11.10 -32.31
C ASP A 133 8.09 10.03 -32.33
N PRO A 134 8.95 9.94 -33.37
CA PRO A 134 10.06 8.99 -33.38
C PRO A 134 10.99 9.08 -32.16
N SER A 135 11.08 10.25 -31.52
CA SER A 135 11.81 10.43 -30.26
C SER A 135 11.09 9.82 -29.05
N ASP A 136 9.76 9.84 -29.02
CA ASP A 136 8.96 9.12 -28.01
C ASP A 136 9.05 7.60 -28.22
N GLU A 137 9.07 7.11 -29.47
CA GLU A 137 9.12 5.67 -29.79
C GLU A 137 10.37 4.97 -29.23
N GLN A 138 11.54 5.62 -29.31
CA GLN A 138 12.79 5.13 -28.71
C GLN A 138 12.69 5.03 -27.18
N LEU A 139 12.06 6.03 -26.53
CA LEU A 139 11.84 6.06 -25.07
C LEU A 139 10.80 5.02 -24.63
N MET A 140 9.73 4.80 -25.42
CA MET A 140 8.76 3.74 -25.14
C MET A 140 9.43 2.36 -25.19
N THR A 141 10.31 2.14 -26.18
CA THR A 141 11.03 0.88 -26.34
C THR A 141 11.94 0.60 -25.14
N ASP A 142 12.67 1.61 -24.64
CA ASP A 142 13.53 1.47 -23.47
C ASP A 142 12.73 1.16 -22.20
N GLU A 143 11.63 1.87 -21.93
CA GLU A 143 10.76 1.58 -20.77
C GLU A 143 10.08 0.20 -20.85
N LEU A 144 9.60 -0.18 -22.03
CA LEU A 144 9.00 -1.50 -22.24
C LEU A 144 10.03 -2.63 -22.07
N SER A 145 11.32 -2.38 -22.39
CA SER A 145 12.40 -3.36 -22.21
C SER A 145 12.74 -3.67 -20.75
N ARG A 146 12.33 -2.83 -19.80
CA ARG A 146 12.54 -3.04 -18.36
C ARG A 146 11.56 -4.07 -17.75
N ARG A 147 10.51 -4.45 -18.50
CA ARG A 147 9.55 -5.49 -18.11
C ARG A 147 10.24 -6.84 -18.08
N ARG A 148 10.21 -7.50 -16.93
CA ARG A 148 10.64 -8.90 -16.82
C ARG A 148 9.69 -9.83 -17.57
N GLU A 149 10.19 -11.01 -17.92
CA GLU A 149 9.37 -12.08 -18.46
C GLU A 149 8.20 -12.40 -17.52
N GLY A 150 7.01 -12.53 -18.09
CA GLY A 150 5.77 -12.78 -17.35
C GLY A 150 5.15 -11.57 -16.63
N PHE A 151 5.72 -10.36 -16.73
CA PHE A 151 5.16 -9.15 -16.09
C PHE A 151 3.67 -8.94 -16.46
N GLY A 152 2.82 -8.81 -15.43
CA GLY A 152 1.37 -8.65 -15.54
C GLY A 152 0.57 -9.93 -15.85
N LEU A 153 1.21 -11.08 -16.04
CA LEU A 153 0.50 -12.36 -16.06
C LEU A 153 0.19 -12.83 -14.63
N PRO A 154 -0.87 -13.62 -14.42
CA PRO A 154 -1.15 -14.26 -13.13
C PRO A 154 0.04 -15.09 -12.64
N VAL A 155 0.37 -14.97 -11.35
CA VAL A 155 1.51 -15.69 -10.72
C VAL A 155 1.41 -17.21 -10.93
N SER A 156 0.19 -17.75 -10.95
CA SER A 156 -0.12 -19.15 -11.24
C SER A 156 0.27 -19.66 -12.64
N LYS A 157 0.68 -18.78 -13.56
CA LYS A 157 1.29 -19.17 -14.85
C LYS A 157 2.78 -19.49 -14.71
N SER A 158 3.46 -19.01 -13.67
CA SER A 158 4.87 -19.32 -13.35
C SER A 158 5.03 -20.25 -12.15
N SER A 159 4.22 -20.11 -11.10
CA SER A 159 4.35 -20.86 -9.85
C SER A 159 3.03 -20.92 -9.07
N GLY A 160 2.79 -22.04 -8.38
CA GLY A 160 1.59 -22.25 -7.56
C GLY A 160 0.34 -22.68 -8.33
N GLU A 161 -0.79 -22.80 -7.61
CA GLU A 161 -2.07 -23.24 -8.17
C GLU A 161 -2.88 -22.08 -8.76
N PRO A 162 -3.69 -22.31 -9.82
CA PRO A 162 -4.48 -21.28 -10.44
C PRO A 162 -5.73 -20.92 -9.62
N VAL A 163 -6.00 -19.63 -9.48
CA VAL A 163 -7.13 -19.09 -8.73
C VAL A 163 -8.43 -19.39 -9.47
N LEU A 164 -9.34 -20.13 -8.86
CA LEU A 164 -10.69 -20.39 -9.39
C LEU A 164 -11.53 -19.09 -9.38
N ILE A 165 -11.84 -18.54 -10.54
CA ILE A 165 -12.62 -17.30 -10.74
C ILE A 165 -14.12 -17.57 -10.63
N CYS A 166 -14.62 -18.59 -11.34
CA CYS A 166 -16.00 -19.03 -11.30
C CYS A 166 -16.13 -20.47 -11.84
N LYS A 167 -17.36 -21.01 -11.86
CA LYS A 167 -17.70 -22.26 -12.53
C LYS A 167 -18.80 -21.99 -13.55
N LEU A 168 -18.70 -22.57 -14.74
CA LEU A 168 -19.69 -22.47 -15.81
C LEU A 168 -20.34 -23.84 -16.06
N ALA A 169 -21.66 -23.87 -16.18
CA ALA A 169 -22.42 -25.01 -16.66
C ALA A 169 -22.64 -24.94 -18.18
N LYS A 170 -23.06 -26.05 -18.79
CA LYS A 170 -23.32 -26.16 -20.23
C LYS A 170 -24.10 -24.98 -20.80
N GLY A 171 -23.53 -24.34 -21.82
CA GLY A 171 -24.12 -23.19 -22.54
C GLY A 171 -23.82 -21.83 -21.92
N GLN A 172 -23.28 -21.77 -20.70
CA GLN A 172 -22.81 -20.51 -20.12
C GLN A 172 -21.46 -20.10 -20.73
N GLU A 173 -21.30 -18.81 -20.97
CA GLU A 173 -20.06 -18.16 -21.38
C GLU A 173 -19.70 -17.00 -20.44
N LEU A 174 -18.41 -16.63 -20.46
CA LEU A 174 -17.88 -15.44 -19.81
C LEU A 174 -16.84 -14.81 -20.74
N LYS A 175 -17.08 -13.57 -21.14
CA LYS A 175 -16.24 -12.76 -22.04
C LYS A 175 -16.00 -11.40 -21.41
N LEU A 176 -14.74 -11.07 -21.14
CA LEU A 176 -14.35 -9.83 -20.50
C LEU A 176 -12.90 -9.41 -20.81
N ARG A 177 -12.62 -8.14 -20.53
CA ARG A 177 -11.28 -7.54 -20.57
C ARG A 177 -10.97 -6.93 -19.21
N GLY A 178 -9.92 -7.40 -18.54
CA GLY A 178 -9.36 -6.77 -17.35
C GLY A 178 -8.25 -5.79 -17.76
N ILE A 179 -8.42 -4.52 -17.43
CA ILE A 179 -7.39 -3.49 -17.59
C ILE A 179 -6.58 -3.45 -16.29
N VAL A 180 -5.31 -3.80 -16.40
CA VAL A 180 -4.35 -3.85 -15.30
C VAL A 180 -3.74 -2.47 -15.10
N ARG A 181 -3.67 -2.00 -13.85
CA ARG A 181 -3.06 -0.72 -13.48
C ARG A 181 -2.07 -0.87 -12.32
N LYS A 182 -1.09 0.04 -12.29
CA LYS A 182 -0.10 0.20 -11.20
C LYS A 182 -0.76 0.96 -10.05
N GLY A 183 -0.65 0.42 -8.84
CA GLY A 183 -1.17 1.04 -7.62
C GLY A 183 -0.36 0.61 -6.40
N ILE A 184 -0.78 1.07 -5.23
CA ILE A 184 -0.17 0.74 -3.92
C ILE A 184 -1.24 0.28 -2.94
N ALA A 185 -0.89 -0.52 -1.93
CA ALA A 185 -1.88 -1.09 -1.03
C ALA A 185 -2.66 -0.04 -0.19
N LYS A 186 -2.12 1.18 -0.05
CA LYS A 186 -2.84 2.34 0.52
C LYS A 186 -4.06 2.79 -0.30
N GLU A 187 -4.08 2.54 -1.61
CA GLU A 187 -5.22 2.84 -2.49
C GLU A 187 -6.25 1.71 -2.42
N HIS A 188 -5.81 0.44 -2.50
CA HIS A 188 -6.65 -0.73 -2.28
C HIS A 188 -5.79 -1.96 -1.93
N ALA A 189 -6.26 -2.82 -1.01
CA ALA A 189 -5.51 -3.97 -0.50
C ALA A 189 -5.01 -4.96 -1.57
N LYS A 190 -5.66 -5.00 -2.74
CA LYS A 190 -5.25 -5.82 -3.91
C LYS A 190 -3.82 -5.54 -4.41
N TRP A 191 -3.27 -4.37 -4.12
CA TRP A 191 -1.91 -3.99 -4.47
C TRP A 191 -0.88 -4.27 -3.37
N SER A 192 -1.24 -5.01 -2.31
CA SER A 192 -0.25 -5.48 -1.32
C SER A 192 0.63 -6.58 -1.92
N PRO A 193 1.97 -6.43 -1.92
CA PRO A 193 2.87 -7.54 -2.25
C PRO A 193 3.06 -8.52 -1.09
N CYS A 194 2.68 -8.14 0.13
CA CYS A 194 2.82 -8.95 1.34
C CYS A 194 1.51 -9.64 1.71
N SER A 195 1.61 -10.93 2.09
CA SER A 195 0.58 -11.69 2.79
C SER A 195 0.59 -11.30 4.27
N ALA A 196 1.74 -11.46 4.93
CA ALA A 196 1.95 -11.14 6.33
C ALA A 196 3.34 -10.55 6.58
N VAL A 197 3.45 -9.70 7.62
CA VAL A 197 4.73 -9.25 8.15
C VAL A 197 4.74 -9.43 9.66
N SER A 198 5.33 -10.54 10.09
CA SER A 198 5.63 -10.82 11.49
C SER A 198 6.69 -9.84 11.98
N PHE A 199 6.50 -9.33 13.19
CA PHE A 199 7.36 -8.34 13.82
C PHE A 199 7.37 -8.54 15.32
N GLU A 200 8.55 -8.76 15.89
CA GLU A 200 8.76 -8.98 17.31
C GLU A 200 10.06 -8.31 17.75
N TYR A 201 10.15 -7.93 19.03
CA TYR A 201 11.36 -7.48 19.69
C TYR A 201 11.21 -7.77 21.19
N ASP A 202 12.32 -7.87 21.92
CA ASP A 202 12.33 -8.11 23.38
C ASP A 202 11.47 -9.32 23.82
N PRO A 203 11.80 -10.55 23.37
CA PRO A 203 11.00 -11.75 23.60
C PRO A 203 10.86 -12.14 25.08
N HIS A 204 11.80 -11.69 25.93
CA HIS A 204 11.78 -11.88 27.38
C HIS A 204 11.14 -10.69 28.14
N ASN A 205 10.60 -9.68 27.44
CA ASN A 205 10.01 -8.47 28.00
C ASN A 205 10.93 -7.74 29.02
N ARG A 206 12.24 -7.72 28.74
CA ARG A 206 13.29 -7.04 29.52
C ARG A 206 12.97 -5.56 29.71
N LEU A 207 12.39 -4.92 28.68
CA LEU A 207 12.01 -3.52 28.64
C LEU A 207 10.67 -3.22 29.35
N ARG A 208 9.91 -4.25 29.73
CA ARG A 208 8.57 -4.14 30.34
C ARG A 208 7.58 -3.33 29.49
N HIS A 209 7.71 -3.42 28.17
CA HIS A 209 6.81 -2.78 27.21
C HIS A 209 5.40 -3.41 27.21
N THR A 210 5.27 -4.65 27.67
CA THR A 210 3.98 -5.26 28.01
C THR A 210 3.90 -5.57 29.51
N SER A 211 2.68 -5.57 30.05
CA SER A 211 2.36 -6.13 31.36
C SER A 211 1.51 -7.37 31.12
N TYR A 212 2.09 -8.55 31.34
CA TYR A 212 1.38 -9.81 31.13
C TYR A 212 0.15 -9.89 32.05
N TRP A 213 -0.99 -10.26 31.48
CA TRP A 213 -2.15 -10.73 32.23
C TRP A 213 -1.90 -12.18 32.64
N PHE A 214 -2.23 -12.57 33.86
CA PHE A 214 -2.09 -13.95 34.33
C PHE A 214 -3.06 -14.22 35.49
N GLU A 215 -3.37 -15.49 35.75
CA GLU A 215 -4.17 -15.93 36.89
C GLU A 215 -3.30 -16.50 38.02
N ASP A 216 -2.32 -17.36 37.69
CA ASP A 216 -1.46 -18.07 38.63
C ASP A 216 0.03 -17.75 38.42
N ASN A 217 0.56 -17.93 37.20
CA ASN A 217 1.99 -17.77 36.90
C ASN A 217 2.26 -17.38 35.44
N ILE A 218 2.84 -16.19 35.25
CA ILE A 218 3.28 -15.66 33.95
C ILE A 218 4.12 -16.67 33.15
N LYS A 219 5.09 -17.35 33.79
CA LYS A 219 6.02 -18.25 33.09
C LYS A 219 5.36 -19.54 32.58
N ASP A 220 4.22 -19.93 33.14
CA ASP A 220 3.45 -21.11 32.73
C ASP A 220 2.32 -20.75 31.74
N GLU A 221 1.75 -19.55 31.85
CA GLU A 221 0.63 -19.07 31.03
C GLU A 221 1.08 -18.44 29.70
N TRP A 222 2.26 -17.80 29.65
CA TRP A 222 2.80 -17.17 28.45
C TRP A 222 3.97 -17.97 27.86
N PRO A 223 3.75 -18.73 26.78
CA PRO A 223 4.83 -19.46 26.12
C PRO A 223 5.84 -18.50 25.51
N LEU A 224 7.12 -18.78 25.71
CA LEU A 224 8.22 -18.05 25.05
C LEU A 224 8.15 -18.25 23.52
N SER A 225 8.47 -17.19 22.78
CA SER A 225 8.57 -17.26 21.32
C SER A 225 9.84 -17.98 20.88
N ARG A 226 9.89 -18.42 19.62
CA ARG A 226 11.12 -18.94 19.00
C ARG A 226 12.30 -17.95 19.05
N ASN A 227 12.03 -16.65 19.18
CA ASN A 227 13.06 -15.62 19.22
C ASN A 227 13.72 -15.52 20.61
N ALA A 228 13.07 -16.03 21.67
CA ALA A 228 13.63 -16.11 23.01
C ALA A 228 14.89 -17.00 23.08
N GLU A 229 15.07 -17.92 22.14
CA GLU A 229 16.27 -18.78 22.03
C GLU A 229 17.53 -18.00 21.60
N GLU A 230 17.38 -16.80 21.02
CA GLU A 230 18.51 -15.95 20.58
C GLU A 230 18.83 -14.79 21.55
N GLU A 231 18.22 -14.76 22.74
CA GLU A 231 18.47 -13.76 23.78
C GLU A 231 18.55 -14.42 25.15
N GLU A 232 19.47 -13.95 26.00
CA GLU A 232 19.59 -14.45 27.37
C GLU A 232 18.35 -14.08 28.20
N PRO A 233 17.78 -15.03 28.97
CA PRO A 233 16.63 -14.77 29.82
C PRO A 233 16.99 -13.76 30.93
N VAL A 234 15.99 -13.00 31.39
CA VAL A 234 16.14 -12.12 32.55
C VAL A 234 16.41 -12.95 33.79
N GLY A 235 17.47 -12.63 34.53
CA GLY A 235 17.71 -13.22 35.84
C GLY A 235 16.66 -12.72 36.85
N ASP A 236 16.10 -13.59 37.69
CA ASP A 236 15.05 -13.19 38.64
C ASP A 236 15.53 -12.11 39.65
N ASP A 237 16.84 -12.02 39.89
CA ASP A 237 17.51 -10.97 40.72
C ASP A 237 18.06 -9.78 39.89
N GLU A 238 17.86 -9.74 38.57
CA GLU A 238 18.42 -8.69 37.70
C GLU A 238 17.67 -7.35 37.89
N ALA A 239 18.41 -6.28 38.20
CA ALA A 239 17.84 -4.95 38.35
C ALA A 239 17.33 -4.41 37.01
N PHE A 240 16.12 -3.84 37.00
CA PHE A 240 15.52 -3.29 35.78
C PHE A 240 16.30 -2.08 35.23
N ASP A 241 16.83 -2.21 34.01
CA ASP A 241 17.48 -1.11 33.31
C ASP A 241 16.45 -0.20 32.62
N PHE A 242 16.14 0.90 33.29
CA PHE A 242 15.27 1.97 32.80
C PHE A 242 15.86 2.79 31.64
N ASN A 243 17.13 2.59 31.26
CA ASN A 243 17.76 3.24 30.10
C ASN A 243 17.83 2.33 28.87
N ALA A 244 17.50 1.04 29.02
CA ALA A 244 17.49 0.08 27.94
C ALA A 244 16.52 0.51 26.83
N LYS A 245 16.84 0.12 25.60
CA LYS A 245 16.06 0.45 24.40
C LYS A 245 15.91 -0.78 23.52
N PRO A 246 14.84 -0.87 22.72
CA PRO A 246 14.73 -1.91 21.71
C PRO A 246 15.75 -1.64 20.60
N GLU A 247 16.77 -2.50 20.49
CA GLU A 247 17.85 -2.42 19.49
C GLU A 247 17.88 -3.60 18.51
N LYS A 248 17.10 -4.67 18.77
CA LYS A 248 17.06 -5.93 18.00
C LYS A 248 15.61 -6.28 17.66
N PHE A 249 15.33 -6.51 16.38
CA PHE A 249 14.00 -6.73 15.83
C PHE A 249 13.96 -7.96 14.93
N TYR A 250 12.97 -8.81 15.13
CA TYR A 250 12.77 -10.05 14.40
C TYR A 250 11.66 -9.88 13.37
N PHE A 251 12.00 -10.07 12.11
CA PHE A 251 11.09 -9.98 10.98
C PHE A 251 10.88 -11.35 10.35
N ASN A 252 9.64 -11.60 9.93
CA ASN A 252 9.35 -12.57 8.87
C ASN A 252 8.38 -11.92 7.89
N VAL A 253 8.82 -11.68 6.65
CA VAL A 253 8.02 -11.08 5.59
C VAL A 253 7.62 -12.18 4.61
N GLU A 254 6.32 -12.39 4.44
CA GLU A 254 5.71 -13.37 3.54
C GLU A 254 5.06 -12.62 2.37
N THR A 255 5.40 -12.97 1.14
CA THR A 255 4.87 -12.32 -0.08
C THR A 255 3.71 -13.10 -0.69
N VAL A 256 2.91 -12.41 -1.50
CA VAL A 256 1.80 -13.02 -2.28
C VAL A 256 2.33 -13.67 -3.57
N GLY A 257 3.65 -13.73 -3.79
CA GLY A 257 4.29 -14.21 -5.02
C GLY A 257 4.24 -13.23 -6.20
N SER A 258 3.56 -12.09 -6.08
CA SER A 258 3.58 -11.02 -7.10
C SER A 258 4.95 -10.34 -7.19
N VAL A 259 5.71 -10.29 -6.09
CA VAL A 259 7.07 -9.76 -5.98
C VAL A 259 7.88 -10.70 -5.07
N SER A 260 9.18 -10.87 -5.32
CA SER A 260 10.02 -11.76 -4.50
C SER A 260 10.28 -11.18 -3.09
N PRO A 261 10.55 -12.03 -2.08
CA PRO A 261 10.85 -11.55 -0.72
C PRO A 261 12.05 -10.59 -0.67
N GLU A 262 13.11 -10.87 -1.44
CA GLU A 262 14.28 -10.00 -1.56
C GLU A 262 13.91 -8.62 -2.15
N GLU A 263 13.16 -8.61 -3.27
CA GLU A 263 12.77 -7.36 -3.94
C GLU A 263 11.83 -6.53 -3.05
N VAL A 264 10.91 -7.16 -2.30
CA VAL A 264 10.05 -6.48 -1.32
C VAL A 264 10.87 -5.73 -0.27
N ILE A 265 11.91 -6.34 0.31
CA ILE A 265 12.76 -5.64 1.30
C ILE A 265 13.58 -4.53 0.64
N MET A 266 14.23 -4.82 -0.50
CA MET A 266 15.11 -3.87 -1.19
C MET A 266 14.36 -2.64 -1.70
N LYS A 267 13.24 -2.84 -2.42
CA LYS A 267 12.37 -1.75 -2.87
C LYS A 267 11.72 -1.04 -1.68
N GLY A 268 11.47 -1.73 -0.56
CA GLY A 268 10.93 -1.12 0.66
C GLY A 268 11.86 -0.09 1.28
N LEU A 269 13.16 -0.40 1.34
CA LEU A 269 14.19 0.54 1.78
C LEU A 269 14.37 1.69 0.78
N GLN A 270 14.38 1.39 -0.52
CA GLN A 270 14.48 2.40 -1.59
C GLN A 270 13.30 3.39 -1.59
N GLU A 271 12.07 2.91 -1.35
CA GLU A 271 10.86 3.73 -1.28
C GLU A 271 10.85 4.62 -0.03
N LEU A 272 11.34 4.11 1.11
CA LEU A 272 11.54 4.91 2.32
C LEU A 272 12.59 6.02 2.10
N GLN A 273 13.71 5.68 1.45
CA GLN A 273 14.76 6.64 1.07
C GLN A 273 14.20 7.72 0.12
N THR A 274 13.41 7.32 -0.88
CA THR A 274 12.78 8.23 -1.86
C THR A 274 11.83 9.21 -1.17
N LYS A 275 11.04 8.75 -0.19
CA LYS A 275 10.15 9.62 0.59
C LYS A 275 10.92 10.64 1.44
N LEU A 276 12.01 10.23 2.07
CA LEU A 276 12.89 11.13 2.82
C LEU A 276 13.57 12.15 1.89
N ALA A 277 14.05 11.72 0.72
CA ALA A 277 14.66 12.60 -0.28
C ALA A 277 13.66 13.65 -0.81
N ASN A 278 12.42 13.23 -1.09
CA ASN A 278 11.34 14.14 -1.51
C ASN A 278 11.01 15.17 -0.42
N LEU A 279 10.91 14.75 0.86
CA LEU A 279 10.71 15.67 1.97
C LEU A 279 11.88 16.66 2.12
N MET A 280 13.13 16.19 2.00
CA MET A 280 14.31 17.06 2.00
C MET A 280 14.33 18.05 0.83
N LEU A 281 13.81 17.67 -0.34
CA LEU A 281 13.67 18.56 -1.48
C LEU A 281 12.60 19.64 -1.22
N SER A 282 11.43 19.25 -0.71
CA SER A 282 10.35 20.18 -0.35
C SER A 282 10.67 21.13 0.81
N LEU A 283 11.68 20.81 1.63
CA LEU A 283 12.17 21.68 2.70
C LEU A 283 13.25 22.66 2.25
N LYS A 284 13.80 22.53 1.04
CA LYS A 284 14.68 23.55 0.48
C LYS A 284 13.83 24.78 0.14
N PRO A 285 14.28 26.00 0.45
CA PRO A 285 13.56 27.20 0.03
C PRO A 285 13.50 27.25 -1.49
N ASP A 286 12.37 27.72 -2.04
CA ASP A 286 12.23 27.97 -3.48
C ASP A 286 13.32 28.95 -3.94
N THR A 287 14.37 28.43 -4.57
CA THR A 287 15.43 29.25 -5.14
C THR A 287 14.89 30.19 -6.22
N ASP A 288 13.78 29.81 -6.86
CA ASP A 288 13.07 30.63 -7.84
C ASP A 288 12.41 31.86 -7.18
N ALA A 289 11.91 31.74 -5.95
CA ALA A 289 11.40 32.89 -5.18
C ALA A 289 12.53 33.81 -4.68
N ALA A 290 13.68 33.24 -4.31
CA ALA A 290 14.86 34.01 -3.91
C ALA A 290 15.55 34.72 -5.09
N LEU A 291 15.45 34.18 -6.31
CA LEU A 291 15.95 34.83 -7.53
C LEU A 291 14.99 35.92 -8.02
N ALA A 292 13.66 35.68 -7.97
CA ALA A 292 12.67 36.71 -8.31
C ALA A 292 12.72 37.94 -7.39
N ALA A 293 13.18 37.80 -6.14
CA ALA A 293 13.33 38.91 -5.20
C ALA A 293 14.61 39.75 -5.40
N ASN A 294 15.54 39.36 -6.28
CA ASN A 294 16.80 40.06 -6.54
C ASN A 294 16.85 40.79 -7.89
N ASP A 295 15.79 40.70 -8.71
CA ASP A 295 15.72 41.31 -10.05
C ASP A 295 15.01 42.69 -10.06
N GLU A 296 14.73 43.28 -8.88
CA GLU A 296 14.38 44.69 -8.75
C GLU A 296 15.64 45.57 -8.66
N LEU A 297 16.25 45.85 -9.81
CA LEU A 297 17.17 46.99 -9.97
C LEU A 297 16.51 48.10 -10.80
N PRO A 298 16.70 49.40 -10.43
CA PRO A 298 15.88 50.49 -10.93
C PRO A 298 16.20 50.87 -12.38
N GLY A 299 15.17 51.36 -13.08
CA GLY A 299 15.18 51.46 -14.54
C GLY A 299 16.10 52.52 -15.16
N ALA A 300 16.37 52.31 -16.45
CA ALA A 300 16.81 53.32 -17.39
C ALA A 300 16.01 53.17 -18.69
N GLU A 301 15.53 54.27 -19.25
CA GLU A 301 14.66 54.32 -20.43
C GLU A 301 15.45 54.12 -21.74
N MET A 302 14.85 53.51 -22.78
CA MET A 302 14.47 54.24 -24.03
C MET A 302 13.99 53.36 -25.20
N ASN A 303 13.16 53.98 -26.04
CA ASN A 303 12.53 53.48 -27.28
C ASN A 303 13.46 52.84 -28.33
N GLY A 304 12.90 51.92 -29.13
CA GLY A 304 13.37 51.63 -30.49
C GLY A 304 12.71 50.42 -31.16
N HIS A 305 12.03 50.62 -32.29
CA HIS A 305 11.52 49.51 -33.13
C HIS A 305 12.66 48.77 -33.86
N VAL A 306 12.41 47.50 -34.20
CA VAL A 306 12.64 46.81 -35.51
C VAL A 306 13.00 45.33 -35.28
N ALA A 307 12.42 44.44 -36.09
CA ALA A 307 12.76 43.02 -36.23
C ALA A 307 13.14 42.75 -37.71
N PRO A 308 13.56 41.54 -38.13
CA PRO A 308 14.31 40.45 -37.47
C PRO A 308 15.57 40.02 -38.29
N MET A 309 16.53 39.23 -37.75
CA MET A 309 17.25 38.18 -38.54
C MET A 309 18.27 37.29 -37.79
N ARG A 310 18.15 35.97 -38.06
CA ARG A 310 19.19 34.97 -38.44
C ARG A 310 20.66 35.06 -37.95
N ASN A 311 21.02 33.98 -37.23
CA ASN A 311 22.04 32.95 -37.58
C ASN A 311 23.54 33.11 -37.17
N ALA A 312 24.13 31.93 -36.92
CA ALA A 312 25.54 31.53 -36.99
C ALA A 312 26.54 31.93 -35.87
N GLY A 313 26.82 30.94 -35.00
CA GLY A 313 28.12 30.25 -35.04
C GLY A 313 29.23 30.70 -34.07
N GLY A 314 30.04 29.72 -33.64
CA GLY A 314 31.27 29.92 -32.87
C GLY A 314 31.26 29.21 -31.52
N GLY A 315 31.81 28.00 -31.46
CA GLY A 315 32.06 27.31 -30.18
C GLY A 315 33.41 27.70 -29.58
N ASN A 316 33.73 27.09 -28.43
CA ASN A 316 35.09 26.65 -28.09
C ASN A 316 35.03 25.62 -26.96
N GLU A 317 35.61 24.45 -27.21
CA GLU A 317 35.81 23.39 -26.21
C GLU A 317 36.96 23.74 -25.26
N TRP A 318 36.82 23.43 -23.98
CA TRP A 318 37.95 23.08 -23.11
C TRP A 318 37.54 21.87 -22.25
N SER A 319 38.41 20.87 -22.16
CA SER A 319 38.07 19.52 -21.71
C SER A 319 38.86 19.09 -20.47
N GLN A 320 38.20 18.25 -19.67
CA GLN A 320 38.70 17.23 -18.73
C GLN A 320 38.67 17.54 -17.20
N PRO A 321 38.52 16.51 -16.34
CA PRO A 321 37.78 15.24 -16.53
C PRO A 321 36.98 14.71 -15.32
N ASN A 322 35.97 13.88 -15.63
CA ASN A 322 35.42 12.74 -14.88
C ASN A 322 34.64 12.97 -13.55
N GLY A 323 33.51 12.24 -13.40
CA GLY A 323 32.64 12.29 -12.22
C GLY A 323 31.13 12.24 -12.51
N SER A 324 30.68 11.52 -13.55
CA SER A 324 29.29 11.57 -14.03
C SER A 324 28.31 10.79 -13.13
N TRP A 325 27.46 11.50 -12.38
CA TRP A 325 26.18 11.00 -11.89
C TRP A 325 25.06 11.62 -12.74
N GLY A 326 24.52 10.85 -13.67
CA GLY A 326 23.47 11.29 -14.59
C GLY A 326 22.10 11.38 -13.94
N ALA A 327 21.77 12.51 -13.30
CA ALA A 327 20.43 12.80 -12.80
C ALA A 327 19.58 13.53 -13.85
N GLY A 328 19.05 12.79 -14.83
CA GLY A 328 18.08 13.29 -15.80
C GLY A 328 16.65 13.27 -15.27
N ALA A 329 16.30 14.21 -14.38
CA ALA A 329 14.93 14.36 -13.87
C ALA A 329 14.39 15.77 -14.16
N ALA A 330 13.57 15.90 -15.21
CA ALA A 330 12.85 17.13 -15.50
C ALA A 330 11.65 17.27 -14.55
N SER A 331 11.69 18.27 -13.68
CA SER A 331 10.61 18.57 -12.72
C SER A 331 9.29 18.93 -13.45
N PRO A 332 8.17 18.26 -13.15
CA PRO A 332 6.87 18.72 -13.61
C PRO A 332 6.48 20.02 -12.89
N ARG A 333 6.23 21.09 -13.64
CA ARG A 333 5.66 22.34 -13.10
C ARG A 333 4.31 22.05 -12.44
N ALA A 334 4.21 22.33 -11.14
CA ALA A 334 2.93 22.37 -10.45
C ALA A 334 2.09 23.55 -10.97
N ASN A 335 1.08 23.26 -11.79
CA ASN A 335 0.13 24.27 -12.26
C ASN A 335 -0.92 24.53 -11.17
N ALA A 336 -0.59 25.37 -10.19
CA ALA A 336 -1.53 25.81 -9.16
C ALA A 336 -2.62 26.67 -9.81
N SER A 337 -3.86 26.19 -9.78
CA SER A 337 -5.03 26.91 -10.30
C SER A 337 -5.30 28.18 -9.48
N GLY A 338 -4.82 29.32 -9.99
CA GLY A 338 -4.99 30.62 -9.35
C GLY A 338 -6.46 31.05 -9.29
N TRP A 339 -6.94 31.32 -8.08
CA TRP A 339 -8.23 31.98 -7.85
C TRP A 339 -8.11 33.46 -8.20
N GLY A 340 -8.66 33.87 -9.35
CA GLY A 340 -8.70 35.27 -9.77
C GLY A 340 -9.66 36.10 -8.92
N GLY A 341 -9.13 37.06 -8.16
CA GLY A 341 -9.93 38.02 -7.41
C GLY A 341 -10.43 39.17 -8.27
N GLY A 342 -11.68 39.58 -8.08
CA GLY A 342 -12.29 40.71 -8.81
C GLY A 342 -13.35 41.45 -8.00
N GLY A 343 -12.97 42.59 -7.42
CA GLY A 343 -13.82 43.78 -7.29
C GLY A 343 -15.01 43.78 -6.31
N GLY A 344 -14.74 44.20 -5.05
CA GLY A 344 -15.51 45.26 -4.35
C GLY A 344 -16.98 45.03 -3.95
N GLY A 345 -17.23 44.89 -2.64
CA GLY A 345 -18.57 44.97 -2.06
C GLY A 345 -18.52 45.14 -0.54
N ASN A 346 -19.08 46.23 -0.02
CA ASN A 346 -19.00 46.63 1.39
C ASN A 346 -20.00 45.85 2.27
N GLY A 347 -19.63 45.44 3.50
CA GLY A 347 -20.60 44.99 4.50
C GLY A 347 -20.15 43.88 5.47
N SER A 348 -19.72 44.26 6.68
CA SER A 348 -19.76 43.38 7.86
C SER A 348 -21.23 43.14 8.29
N PRO A 349 -21.56 42.00 8.92
CA PRO A 349 -21.53 42.00 10.39
C PRO A 349 -21.05 40.69 11.05
N ALA A 350 -20.87 40.79 12.37
CA ALA A 350 -20.41 39.74 13.26
C ALA A 350 -21.36 38.52 13.36
N TRP A 351 -20.77 37.36 13.66
CA TRP A 351 -21.48 36.20 14.21
C TRP A 351 -21.17 36.04 15.70
N GLY A 352 -22.23 36.00 16.49
CA GLY A 352 -22.23 35.54 17.87
C GLY A 352 -23.59 34.88 18.16
N GLY A 353 -23.72 34.23 19.31
CA GLY A 353 -25.02 33.73 19.78
C GLY A 353 -25.20 32.22 19.64
N GLN A 354 -24.80 31.50 20.68
CA GLN A 354 -25.11 30.10 20.93
C GLN A 354 -26.62 29.94 21.22
N GLY A 355 -27.28 28.96 20.58
CA GLY A 355 -28.73 28.73 20.71
C GLY A 355 -29.05 27.27 21.02
N ASN A 356 -29.69 27.03 22.17
CA ASN A 356 -30.00 25.69 22.70
C ASN A 356 -31.48 25.32 22.53
N THR A 357 -31.78 24.27 21.77
CA THR A 357 -33.02 23.48 21.81
C THR A 357 -32.67 22.03 21.42
N GLY A 358 -33.24 20.96 21.98
CA GLY A 358 -34.35 20.87 22.95
C GLY A 358 -35.55 20.12 22.38
N GLY A 359 -35.39 18.82 22.05
CA GLY A 359 -36.46 17.99 21.47
C GLY A 359 -36.32 16.52 21.89
N ALA A 360 -37.34 15.99 22.58
CA ALA A 360 -37.30 14.66 23.19
C ALA A 360 -37.73 13.54 22.22
N TRP A 361 -37.19 12.34 22.42
CA TRP A 361 -37.53 11.13 21.66
C TRP A 361 -38.75 10.43 22.29
N GLY A 362 -39.82 10.28 21.51
CA GLY A 362 -41.04 9.58 21.92
C GLY A 362 -40.95 8.07 21.68
N SER A 363 -41.23 7.27 22.71
CA SER A 363 -41.43 5.82 22.59
C SER A 363 -42.84 5.50 22.09
N GLY A 364 -43.01 4.46 21.28
CA GLY A 364 -44.29 4.11 20.66
C GLY A 364 -44.29 2.81 19.87
N GLY A 365 -43.90 1.69 20.49
CA GLY A 365 -44.04 0.35 19.91
C GLY A 365 -45.20 -0.42 20.54
N GLY A 366 -46.23 -0.79 19.76
CA GLY A 366 -47.32 -1.61 20.28
C GLY A 366 -48.45 -1.92 19.30
N SER A 367 -48.46 -3.15 18.79
CA SER A 367 -49.67 -3.93 18.50
C SER A 367 -49.25 -5.38 18.21
N GLY A 368 -50.07 -6.36 18.61
CA GLY A 368 -49.75 -7.78 18.46
C GLY A 368 -50.98 -8.63 18.11
N GLY A 369 -50.75 -9.91 17.84
CA GLY A 369 -51.80 -10.92 17.62
C GLY A 369 -51.22 -12.35 17.59
N GLY A 370 -51.87 -13.30 18.28
CA GLY A 370 -51.63 -14.75 18.14
C GLY A 370 -52.16 -15.31 16.80
N TRP A 371 -52.18 -16.61 16.46
CA TRP A 371 -52.17 -17.88 17.22
C TRP A 371 -51.35 -18.96 16.44
N GLY A 372 -50.95 -20.15 16.92
CA GLY A 372 -51.00 -20.73 18.29
C GLY A 372 -51.14 -22.27 18.31
N GLY A 373 -50.03 -23.03 18.43
CA GLY A 373 -49.96 -24.51 18.56
C GLY A 373 -48.96 -25.17 17.60
N GLY A 374 -48.29 -26.30 17.89
CA GLY A 374 -48.19 -27.08 19.14
C GLY A 374 -47.40 -28.40 18.96
N GLY A 375 -46.67 -28.84 20.00
CA GLY A 375 -45.88 -30.10 20.05
C GLY A 375 -44.39 -29.95 19.68
N GLY A 376 -43.43 -30.63 20.31
CA GLY A 376 -43.47 -31.53 21.48
C GLY A 376 -42.24 -32.47 21.51
N GLY A 377 -41.34 -32.33 22.49
CA GLY A 377 -40.13 -33.17 22.60
C GLY A 377 -39.29 -32.92 23.86
N GLN A 378 -38.98 -33.98 24.60
CA GLN A 378 -38.32 -34.01 25.93
C GLN A 378 -36.97 -34.75 25.83
N SER A 379 -35.98 -34.72 26.73
CA SER A 379 -35.75 -34.11 28.07
C SER A 379 -34.23 -34.25 28.40
N PRO A 380 -33.69 -33.94 29.61
CA PRO A 380 -34.13 -33.05 30.70
C PRO A 380 -33.02 -32.09 31.22
N SER A 381 -33.38 -30.99 31.89
CA SER A 381 -32.44 -30.22 32.73
C SER A 381 -32.45 -30.72 34.19
N ARG A 382 -31.29 -30.65 34.87
CA ARG A 382 -31.23 -30.70 36.35
C ARG A 382 -31.19 -29.28 36.89
N ASN A 383 -32.26 -28.89 37.57
CA ASN A 383 -32.24 -27.72 38.45
C ASN A 383 -31.52 -28.09 39.76
N ASN A 384 -30.67 -27.20 40.26
CA ASN A 384 -30.86 -26.74 41.63
C ASN A 384 -30.49 -25.25 41.75
N GLN A 385 -31.34 -24.48 42.41
CA GLN A 385 -31.18 -23.04 42.61
C GLN A 385 -30.36 -22.76 43.88
N GLY A 386 -29.63 -21.65 43.91
CA GLY A 386 -28.89 -21.25 45.11
C GLY A 386 -28.22 -19.88 45.03
N GLY A 387 -29.00 -18.81 45.25
CA GLY A 387 -28.51 -17.52 45.77
C GLY A 387 -27.51 -16.72 44.94
N TRP A 388 -28.01 -15.73 44.18
CA TRP A 388 -27.17 -14.62 43.70
C TRP A 388 -26.87 -13.66 44.85
N GLY A 389 -25.62 -13.61 45.30
CA GLY A 389 -25.10 -12.60 46.22
C GLY A 389 -24.03 -11.76 45.55
N ASN A 390 -24.29 -10.47 45.33
CA ASN A 390 -23.25 -9.53 44.93
C ASN A 390 -22.17 -9.44 46.01
N ASN A 391 -20.92 -9.70 45.66
CA ASN A 391 -19.75 -9.19 46.38
C ASN A 391 -18.53 -9.21 45.45
N SER A 392 -18.19 -8.04 44.90
CA SER A 392 -16.91 -7.82 44.22
C SER A 392 -15.82 -7.65 45.29
N PRO A 393 -14.70 -8.40 45.25
CA PRO A 393 -13.54 -8.11 46.10
C PRO A 393 -12.85 -6.82 45.59
N SER A 394 -13.05 -5.72 46.31
CA SER A 394 -12.30 -4.49 46.07
C SER A 394 -10.86 -4.66 46.54
N HIS A 395 -9.93 -4.97 45.64
CA HIS A 395 -8.51 -4.95 45.99
C HIS A 395 -8.02 -3.51 46.14
N THR A 396 -7.63 -3.18 47.37
CA THR A 396 -7.16 -1.85 47.77
C THR A 396 -5.82 -1.52 47.12
N ALA A 397 -5.75 -0.39 46.43
CA ALA A 397 -4.51 0.17 45.94
C ALA A 397 -3.63 0.64 47.12
N SER A 398 -2.60 -0.12 47.46
CA SER A 398 -1.54 0.32 48.37
C SER A 398 -0.50 1.13 47.59
N GLY A 399 -0.77 2.43 47.46
CA GLY A 399 0.19 3.41 46.96
C GLY A 399 1.35 3.59 47.95
N TRP A 400 2.58 3.62 47.44
CA TRP A 400 3.77 3.89 48.25
C TRP A 400 3.87 5.38 48.57
N ASN A 401 3.76 5.72 49.86
CA ASN A 401 4.11 7.05 50.35
C ASN A 401 5.63 7.19 50.44
N VAL A 402 6.12 8.37 50.06
CA VAL A 402 7.53 8.76 50.16
C VAL A 402 7.87 9.18 51.59
N SER A 403 9.01 8.71 52.10
CA SER A 403 9.74 9.29 53.22
C SER A 403 11.24 9.07 53.02
#